data_AF-A0A8H7GBZ9-F1
#
_entry.id   AF-A0A8H7GBZ9-F1
#
_cell.length_a   1.000
_cell.length_b   1.000
_cell.length_c   1.000
_cell.angle_alpha   90.00
_cell.angle_beta   90.00
_cell.angle_gamma   90.00
#
_symmetry.space_group_name_H-M   'P 1'
#
loop_
_entity.id
_entity.type
_entity.pdbx_description
1 polymer ?
#
loop_
_entity_poly.entity_id
_entity_poly.type
_entity_poly.pdbx_seq_one_letter_code
_entity_poly.pdbx_strand_id
1 'polypeptide(L)'
;MKSLKEISVFTQQQASQNFLKMLFVKEKRIAQIDAYNREIAQCITVFEVLKTLNCPGRQHFAEDVFQIASLVHIQDWQSKSEKARIADQKALDRRLDELETNQHNLFKILNAQQSNMMAMMVSLQKRLDNRSDSERELQFYSHSLHYLSIASGCHVQLEDWMVTSYDVDFGPEIGSGGLGSWNKTEVALKVLMNEGGVTPNTAVRFSVEDIPLNSKSP
;
A
#
# COMPACT_ATOMS: atom_id res chain seq x y z
N MET A 1 -0.12 -22.62 -2.18
CA MET A 1 -0.45 -21.71 -1.05
C MET A 1 0.60 -20.62 -0.79
N LYS A 2 1.51 -20.31 -1.73
CA LYS A 2 2.47 -19.19 -1.58
C LYS A 2 1.75 -17.82 -1.54
N SER A 3 0.67 -17.68 -2.31
CA SER A 3 -0.15 -16.47 -2.43
C SER A 3 -0.81 -16.02 -1.12
N LEU A 4 -1.32 -16.93 -0.28
CA LEU A 4 -1.99 -16.54 0.98
C LEU A 4 -1.00 -15.93 1.99
N LYS A 5 0.23 -16.44 2.05
CA LYS A 5 1.29 -15.88 2.90
C LYS A 5 1.74 -14.50 2.40
N GLU A 6 1.83 -14.32 1.08
CA GLU A 6 2.14 -13.04 0.46
C GLU A 6 1.03 -12.00 0.74
N ILE A 7 -0.24 -12.40 0.64
CA ILE A 7 -1.38 -11.55 1.00
C ILE A 7 -1.32 -11.15 2.48
N SER A 8 -1.05 -12.07 3.40
CA SER A 8 -0.99 -11.74 4.84
C SER A 8 0.12 -10.75 5.16
N VAL A 9 1.32 -10.94 4.57
CA VAL A 9 2.44 -10.02 4.72
C VAL A 9 2.09 -8.65 4.14
N PHE A 10 1.47 -8.62 2.96
CA PHE A 10 1.01 -7.38 2.35
C PHE A 10 0.00 -6.65 3.26
N THR A 11 -1.02 -7.31 3.78
CA THR A 11 -2.02 -6.69 4.66
C THR A 11 -1.39 -6.14 5.94
N GLN A 12 -0.46 -6.89 6.56
CA GLN A 12 0.26 -6.43 7.75
C GLN A 12 1.13 -5.19 7.43
N GLN A 13 1.80 -5.19 6.29
CA GLN A 13 2.54 -4.02 5.81
C GLN A 13 1.64 -2.81 5.63
N GLN A 14 0.50 -2.98 4.95
CA GLN A 14 -0.46 -1.89 4.73
C GLN A 14 -1.00 -1.31 6.04
N ALA A 15 -1.26 -2.15 7.05
CA ALA A 15 -1.77 -1.70 8.35
C ALA A 15 -0.77 -0.81 9.12
N SER A 16 0.53 -0.96 8.86
CA SER A 16 1.59 -0.18 9.52
C SER A 16 1.91 1.16 8.84
N GLN A 17 1.40 1.39 7.62
CA GLN A 17 1.72 2.60 6.86
C GLN A 17 0.90 3.80 7.33
N ASN A 18 1.54 4.98 7.31
CA ASN A 18 0.83 6.23 7.56
C ASN A 18 -0.14 6.58 6.42
N PHE A 19 -1.15 7.38 6.73
CA PHE A 19 -2.20 7.77 5.81
C PHE A 19 -1.68 8.39 4.50
N LEU A 20 -0.70 9.29 4.55
CA LEU A 20 -0.19 9.97 3.35
C LEU A 20 0.59 9.03 2.43
N LYS A 21 1.42 8.15 2.99
CA LYS A 21 2.10 7.10 2.23
C LYS A 21 1.09 6.20 1.54
N MET A 22 0.06 5.78 2.27
CA MET A 22 -1.05 4.98 1.73
C MET A 22 -1.75 5.72 0.59
N LEU A 23 -2.06 7.01 0.76
CA LEU A 23 -2.72 7.83 -0.24
C LEU A 23 -1.90 7.96 -1.53
N PHE A 24 -0.59 8.20 -1.42
CA PHE A 24 0.28 8.35 -2.60
C PHE A 24 0.53 7.04 -3.35
N VAL A 25 0.54 5.90 -2.66
CA VAL A 25 0.72 4.59 -3.31
C VAL A 25 -0.60 3.85 -3.60
N LYS A 26 -1.75 4.54 -3.50
CA LYS A 26 -3.08 3.94 -3.63
C LYS A 26 -3.26 3.08 -4.88
N GLU A 27 -2.89 3.59 -6.05
CA GLU A 27 -3.04 2.86 -7.32
C GLU A 27 -2.20 1.58 -7.37
N LYS A 28 -0.95 1.65 -6.91
CA LYS A 28 -0.07 0.46 -6.81
C LYS A 28 -0.71 -0.59 -5.90
N ARG A 29 -1.32 -0.17 -4.78
CA ARG A 29 -2.00 -1.07 -3.83
C ARG A 29 -3.25 -1.69 -4.44
N ILE A 30 -4.09 -0.90 -5.12
CA ILE A 30 -5.28 -1.40 -5.82
C ILE A 30 -4.86 -2.43 -6.88
N ALA A 31 -3.86 -2.10 -7.71
CA ALA A 31 -3.36 -3.01 -8.73
C ALA A 31 -2.80 -4.33 -8.16
N GLN A 32 -2.16 -4.28 -6.98
CA GLN A 32 -1.67 -5.47 -6.28
C GLN A 32 -2.83 -6.32 -5.72
N ILE A 33 -3.84 -5.68 -5.13
CA ILE A 33 -5.06 -6.36 -4.66
C ILE A 33 -5.78 -7.03 -5.84
N ASP A 34 -5.90 -6.33 -6.97
CA ASP A 34 -6.51 -6.87 -8.19
C ASP A 34 -5.70 -8.05 -8.74
N ALA A 35 -4.38 -8.03 -8.63
CA ALA A 35 -3.54 -9.16 -9.01
C ALA A 35 -3.82 -10.39 -8.13
N TYR A 36 -3.87 -10.22 -6.80
CA TYR A 36 -4.22 -11.32 -5.88
C TYR A 36 -5.63 -11.86 -6.14
N ASN A 37 -6.58 -10.97 -6.39
CA ASN A 37 -7.97 -11.32 -6.75
C ASN A 37 -8.02 -12.17 -8.02
N ARG A 38 -7.24 -11.82 -9.05
CA ARG A 38 -7.13 -12.63 -10.28
C ARG A 38 -6.50 -13.99 -10.04
N GLU A 39 -5.43 -14.07 -9.24
CA GLU A 39 -4.78 -15.34 -8.91
C GLU A 39 -5.71 -16.28 -8.16
N ILE A 40 -6.47 -15.75 -7.19
CA ILE A 40 -7.48 -16.52 -6.45
C ILE A 40 -8.56 -17.02 -7.41
N ALA A 41 -9.08 -16.15 -8.30
CA ALA A 41 -10.08 -16.54 -9.28
C ALA A 41 -9.58 -17.64 -10.23
N GLN A 42 -8.34 -17.54 -10.73
CA GLN A 42 -7.71 -18.56 -11.57
C GLN A 42 -7.60 -19.91 -10.85
N CYS A 43 -7.19 -19.90 -9.57
CA CYS A 43 -7.15 -21.12 -8.77
C CYS A 43 -8.55 -21.76 -8.70
N ILE A 44 -9.59 -20.98 -8.38
CA ILE A 44 -10.96 -21.48 -8.30
C ILE A 44 -11.39 -22.10 -9.64
N THR A 45 -11.18 -21.42 -10.78
CA THR A 45 -11.54 -21.95 -12.10
C THR A 45 -10.82 -23.26 -12.44
N VAL A 46 -9.52 -23.37 -12.17
CA VAL A 46 -8.76 -24.60 -12.44
C VAL A 46 -9.32 -25.77 -11.62
N PHE A 47 -9.66 -25.54 -10.36
CA PHE A 47 -10.26 -26.57 -9.51
C PHE A 47 -11.68 -26.97 -9.96
N GLU A 48 -12.49 -26.02 -10.45
CA GLU A 48 -13.80 -26.31 -11.04
C GLU A 48 -13.69 -27.18 -12.30
N VAL A 49 -12.72 -26.89 -13.19
CA VAL A 49 -12.46 -27.71 -14.38
C VAL A 49 -11.97 -29.11 -14.00
N LEU A 50 -11.09 -29.24 -13.00
CA LEU A 50 -10.66 -30.55 -12.51
C LEU A 50 -11.82 -31.39 -11.94
N LYS A 51 -12.84 -30.73 -11.36
CA LYS A 51 -14.06 -31.39 -10.90
C LYS A 51 -14.91 -31.92 -12.06
N THR A 52 -15.06 -31.16 -13.14
CA THR A 52 -15.88 -31.57 -14.30
C THR A 52 -15.22 -32.68 -15.11
N LEU A 53 -13.89 -32.80 -15.07
CA LEU A 53 -13.13 -33.85 -15.75
C LEU A 53 -13.19 -35.24 -15.08
N ASN A 54 -13.98 -35.40 -14.01
CA ASN A 54 -14.40 -36.67 -13.38
C ASN A 54 -13.42 -37.84 -13.60
N CYS A 55 -12.22 -37.76 -13.02
CA CYS A 55 -11.25 -38.85 -13.06
C CYS A 55 -11.60 -39.89 -11.98
N PRO A 56 -12.05 -41.10 -12.34
CA PRO A 56 -12.35 -42.15 -11.37
C PRO A 56 -11.03 -42.63 -10.75
N GLY A 57 -10.72 -42.18 -9.53
CA GLY A 57 -9.52 -42.61 -8.79
C GLY A 57 -8.89 -41.61 -7.81
N ARG A 58 -9.37 -40.36 -7.72
CA ARG A 58 -8.84 -39.36 -6.76
C ARG A 58 -9.93 -38.66 -5.93
N GLN A 59 -10.97 -39.39 -5.53
CA GLN A 59 -12.12 -38.82 -4.79
C GLN A 59 -11.74 -38.26 -3.41
N HIS A 60 -10.78 -38.85 -2.69
CA HIS A 60 -10.49 -38.42 -1.32
C HIS A 60 -9.68 -37.11 -1.17
N PHE A 61 -8.89 -36.70 -2.17
CA PHE A 61 -8.09 -35.47 -2.04
C PHE A 61 -8.84 -34.20 -2.45
N ALA A 62 -9.90 -34.37 -3.25
CA ALA A 62 -10.72 -33.26 -3.72
C ALA A 62 -11.78 -32.85 -2.68
N GLU A 63 -12.36 -33.79 -1.92
CA GLU A 63 -13.49 -33.52 -1.02
C GLU A 63 -13.15 -32.63 0.18
N ASP A 64 -11.98 -32.83 0.82
CA ASP A 64 -11.61 -32.06 2.03
C ASP A 64 -11.18 -30.62 1.72
N VAL A 65 -10.67 -30.35 0.52
CA VAL A 65 -10.34 -28.99 0.06
C VAL A 65 -11.58 -28.28 -0.50
N PHE A 66 -12.61 -29.04 -0.90
CA PHE A 66 -13.78 -28.57 -1.64
C PHE A 66 -14.87 -27.91 -0.78
N GLN A 67 -15.04 -28.25 0.50
CA GLN A 67 -16.08 -27.61 1.33
C GLN A 67 -15.88 -26.08 1.50
N ILE A 68 -14.65 -25.57 1.34
CA ILE A 68 -14.35 -24.14 1.47
C ILE A 68 -14.56 -23.41 0.12
N ALA A 69 -14.20 -24.04 -1.01
CA ALA A 69 -14.23 -23.40 -2.32
C ALA A 69 -15.63 -23.39 -2.97
N SER A 70 -16.47 -24.40 -2.68
CA SER A 70 -17.79 -24.54 -3.31
C SER A 70 -18.88 -23.62 -2.77
N LEU A 71 -18.58 -22.84 -1.72
CA LEU A 71 -19.51 -21.90 -1.08
C LEU A 71 -19.30 -20.45 -1.52
N VAL A 72 -18.25 -20.14 -2.30
CA VAL A 72 -17.99 -18.78 -2.78
C VAL A 72 -18.46 -18.66 -4.22
N HIS A 73 -19.71 -18.22 -4.41
CA HIS A 73 -20.21 -17.84 -5.72
C HIS A 73 -19.36 -16.66 -6.24
N ILE A 74 -18.53 -16.86 -7.26
CA ILE A 74 -17.55 -15.86 -7.75
C ILE A 74 -18.24 -14.52 -8.04
N GLN A 75 -19.45 -14.54 -8.61
CA GLN A 75 -20.20 -13.31 -8.89
C GLN A 75 -20.67 -12.59 -7.62
N ASP A 76 -21.02 -13.33 -6.55
CA ASP A 76 -21.38 -12.74 -5.26
C ASP A 76 -20.15 -12.11 -4.61
N TRP A 77 -19.00 -12.78 -4.68
CA TRP A 77 -17.73 -12.25 -4.21
C TRP A 77 -17.30 -11.00 -4.99
N GLN A 78 -17.41 -10.98 -6.32
CA GLN A 78 -17.14 -9.80 -7.14
C GLN A 78 -18.08 -8.64 -6.78
N SER A 79 -19.37 -8.92 -6.61
CA SER A 79 -20.37 -7.91 -6.18
C SER A 79 -20.03 -7.33 -4.81
N LYS A 80 -19.65 -8.18 -3.84
CA LYS A 80 -19.22 -7.76 -2.50
C LYS A 80 -17.94 -6.92 -2.56
N SER A 81 -16.97 -7.32 -3.37
CA SER A 81 -15.72 -6.59 -3.57
C SER A 81 -15.97 -5.20 -4.15
N GLU A 82 -16.84 -5.07 -5.14
CA GLU A 82 -17.16 -3.76 -5.73
C GLU A 82 -17.90 -2.86 -4.73
N LYS A 83 -18.85 -3.42 -3.97
CA LYS A 83 -19.53 -2.68 -2.89
C LYS A 83 -18.54 -2.18 -1.82
N ALA A 84 -17.58 -3.02 -1.44
CA ALA A 84 -16.52 -2.64 -0.51
C ALA A 84 -15.66 -1.51 -1.08
N ARG A 85 -15.26 -1.60 -2.36
CA ARG A 85 -14.48 -0.56 -3.04
C ARG A 85 -15.19 0.80 -3.07
N ILE A 86 -16.50 0.80 -3.35
CA ILE A 86 -17.32 2.02 -3.32
C ILE A 86 -17.41 2.60 -1.90
N ALA A 87 -17.59 1.73 -0.89
CA ALA A 87 -17.63 2.15 0.51
C ALA A 87 -16.29 2.74 0.97
N ASP A 88 -15.18 2.13 0.57
CA ASP A 88 -13.82 2.59 0.89
C ASP A 88 -13.51 3.94 0.23
N GLN A 89 -13.90 4.13 -1.05
CA GLN A 89 -13.72 5.43 -1.72
C GLN A 89 -14.54 6.52 -1.02
N LYS A 90 -15.79 6.23 -0.64
CA LYS A 90 -16.62 7.19 0.10
C LYS A 90 -16.05 7.52 1.49
N ALA A 91 -15.45 6.53 2.15
CA ALA A 91 -14.77 6.75 3.42
C ALA A 91 -13.52 7.62 3.25
N LEU A 92 -12.76 7.40 2.17
CA LEU A 92 -11.62 8.24 1.80
C LEU A 92 -12.06 9.68 1.55
N ASP A 93 -13.08 9.91 0.71
CA ASP A 93 -13.56 11.26 0.39
C ASP A 93 -13.96 12.04 1.64
N ARG A 94 -14.74 11.41 2.54
CA ARG A 94 -15.10 12.01 3.83
C ARG A 94 -13.87 12.35 4.67
N ARG A 95 -12.87 11.48 4.68
CA ARG A 95 -11.65 11.72 5.42
C ARG A 95 -10.87 12.91 4.86
N LEU A 96 -10.85 13.08 3.54
CA LEU A 96 -10.24 14.26 2.91
C LEU A 96 -10.99 15.54 3.29
N ASP A 97 -12.33 15.50 3.31
CA ASP A 97 -13.17 16.63 3.73
C ASP A 97 -12.89 17.04 5.19
N GLU A 98 -12.81 16.05 6.10
CA GLU A 98 -12.47 16.29 7.50
C GLU A 98 -11.10 16.95 7.67
N LEU A 99 -10.12 16.52 6.86
CA LEU A 99 -8.77 17.07 6.90
C LEU A 99 -8.73 18.51 6.41
N GLU A 100 -9.38 18.82 5.28
CA GLU A 100 -9.41 20.18 4.74
C GLU A 100 -10.19 21.16 5.62
N THR A 101 -11.32 20.71 6.18
CA THR A 101 -12.15 21.56 7.04
C THR A 101 -11.43 21.89 8.35
N ASN A 102 -10.55 21.00 8.82
CA ASN A 102 -9.76 21.21 10.02
C ASN A 102 -8.30 21.49 9.67
N GLN A 103 -8.00 22.75 9.35
CA GLN A 103 -6.66 23.22 9.02
C GLN A 103 -5.61 22.86 10.07
N HIS A 104 -5.98 22.80 11.35
CA HIS A 104 -5.06 22.36 12.42
C HIS A 104 -4.70 20.88 12.29
N ASN A 105 -5.66 20.01 11.97
CA ASN A 105 -5.40 18.60 11.72
C ASN A 105 -4.60 18.37 10.43
N LEU A 106 -4.93 19.09 9.36
CA LEU A 106 -4.15 19.07 8.13
C LEU A 106 -2.71 19.48 8.43
N PHE A 107 -2.52 20.62 9.11
CA PHE A 107 -1.19 21.06 9.52
C PHE A 107 -0.50 20.01 10.38
N LYS A 108 -1.16 19.42 11.37
CA LYS A 108 -0.55 18.39 12.21
C LYS A 108 -0.09 17.18 11.41
N ILE A 109 -0.86 16.74 10.42
CA ILE A 109 -0.53 15.58 9.58
C ILE A 109 0.60 15.91 8.60
N LEU A 110 0.56 17.09 7.98
CA LEU A 110 1.61 17.56 7.07
C LEU A 110 2.91 17.91 7.82
N ASN A 111 2.81 18.54 8.99
CA ASN A 111 3.93 19.00 9.81
C ASN A 111 4.51 17.90 10.72
N ALA A 112 3.77 16.83 11.02
CA ALA A 112 4.37 15.61 11.59
C ALA A 112 5.46 15.01 10.68
N GLN A 113 5.52 15.45 9.42
CA GLN A 113 6.53 15.09 8.43
C GLN A 113 7.45 16.28 8.11
N GLN A 114 7.69 17.20 9.05
CA GLN A 114 8.43 18.46 8.80
C GLN A 114 9.81 18.25 8.15
N SER A 115 10.53 17.17 8.51
CA SER A 115 11.80 16.80 7.89
C SER A 115 11.69 16.37 6.42
N ASN A 116 10.46 16.26 5.90
CA ASN A 116 10.14 15.67 4.61
C ASN A 116 9.18 16.52 3.77
N MET A 117 9.03 17.81 4.12
CA MET A 117 8.08 18.72 3.47
C MET A 117 8.30 18.81 1.96
N MET A 118 9.56 18.96 1.51
CA MET A 118 9.90 19.01 0.09
C MET A 118 9.54 17.72 -0.65
N ALA A 119 9.82 16.55 -0.06
CA ALA A 119 9.48 15.28 -0.70
C ALA A 119 7.96 15.08 -0.80
N MET A 120 7.21 15.60 0.17
CA MET A 120 5.75 15.60 0.13
C MET A 120 5.22 16.51 -0.98
N MET A 121 5.77 17.72 -1.10
CA MET A 121 5.42 18.65 -2.18
C MET A 121 5.71 18.06 -3.57
N VAL A 122 6.89 17.43 -3.75
CA VAL A 122 7.23 16.70 -4.99
C VAL A 122 6.21 15.59 -5.26
N SER A 123 5.84 14.80 -4.24
CA SER A 123 4.86 13.71 -4.39
C SER A 123 3.48 14.23 -4.78
N LEU A 124 3.02 15.33 -4.17
CA LEU A 124 1.75 15.97 -4.50
C LEU A 124 1.76 16.51 -5.94
N GLN A 125 2.84 17.17 -6.35
CA GLN A 125 2.98 17.68 -7.71
C GLN A 125 2.94 16.56 -8.74
N LYS A 126 3.67 15.45 -8.52
CA LYS A 126 3.61 14.26 -9.38
C LYS A 126 2.19 13.71 -9.53
N ARG A 127 1.41 13.67 -8.44
CA ARG A 127 0.03 13.16 -8.47
C ARG A 127 -0.88 14.08 -9.27
N LEU A 128 -0.72 15.39 -9.13
CA LEU A 128 -1.42 16.38 -9.94
C LEU A 128 -1.09 16.27 -11.44
N ASP A 129 0.16 15.98 -11.78
CA ASP A 129 0.60 15.84 -13.17
C ASP A 129 0.09 14.54 -13.83
N ASN A 130 0.01 13.45 -13.08
CA ASN A 130 -0.44 12.14 -13.59
C ASN A 130 -1.96 12.07 -13.87
N ARG A 131 -2.79 12.90 -13.23
CA ARG A 131 -4.26 13.02 -13.43
C ARG A 131 -5.07 11.71 -13.40
N SER A 132 -4.54 10.65 -12.80
CA SER A 132 -5.20 9.34 -12.65
C SER A 132 -6.13 9.25 -11.43
N ASP A 133 -6.05 10.24 -10.55
CA ASP A 133 -6.83 10.32 -9.31
C ASP A 133 -8.24 10.88 -9.51
N SER A 134 -9.10 10.65 -8.50
CA SER A 134 -10.43 11.26 -8.51
C SER A 134 -10.34 12.78 -8.39
N GLU A 135 -11.34 13.49 -8.93
CA GLU A 135 -11.42 14.96 -8.84
C GLU A 135 -11.27 15.46 -7.40
N ARG A 136 -11.89 14.74 -6.44
CA ARG A 136 -11.82 15.08 -5.03
C ARG A 136 -10.40 14.97 -4.46
N GLU A 137 -9.66 13.94 -4.85
CA GLU A 137 -8.27 13.74 -4.46
C GLU A 137 -7.36 14.79 -5.11
N LEU A 138 -7.57 15.10 -6.39
CA LEU A 138 -6.82 16.15 -7.08
C LEU A 138 -7.02 17.52 -6.41
N GLN A 139 -8.25 17.84 -6.01
CA GLN A 139 -8.56 19.04 -5.24
C GLN A 139 -7.80 19.05 -3.90
N PHE A 140 -7.80 17.92 -3.19
CA PHE A 140 -7.06 17.77 -1.94
C PHE A 140 -5.56 17.96 -2.11
N TYR A 141 -4.97 17.38 -3.17
CA TYR A 141 -3.55 17.51 -3.44
C TYR A 141 -3.18 18.95 -3.79
N SER A 142 -3.99 19.62 -4.61
CA SER A 142 -3.80 21.02 -4.98
C SER A 142 -3.83 21.93 -3.75
N HIS A 143 -4.83 21.76 -2.89
CA HIS A 143 -4.96 22.56 -1.67
C HIS A 143 -3.79 22.29 -0.70
N SER A 144 -3.43 21.03 -0.50
CA SER A 144 -2.30 20.64 0.36
C SER A 144 -0.97 21.20 -0.16
N LEU A 145 -0.73 21.15 -1.47
CA LEU A 145 0.48 21.68 -2.09
C LEU A 145 0.55 23.21 -1.98
N HIS A 146 -0.57 23.90 -2.21
CA HIS A 146 -0.65 25.34 -2.03
C HIS A 146 -0.31 25.75 -0.58
N TYR A 147 -0.90 25.05 0.39
CA TYR A 147 -0.63 25.26 1.80
C TYR A 147 0.86 25.06 2.13
N LEU A 148 1.46 23.96 1.69
CA LEU A 148 2.87 23.68 1.91
C LEU A 148 3.80 24.70 1.24
N SER A 149 3.41 25.20 0.06
CA SER A 149 4.17 26.24 -0.64
C SER A 149 4.20 27.55 0.15
N ILE A 150 3.05 27.95 0.73
CA ILE A 150 2.97 29.13 1.60
C ILE A 150 3.77 28.91 2.89
N ALA A 151 3.62 27.75 3.53
CA ALA A 151 4.26 27.45 4.81
C ALA A 151 5.79 27.34 4.70
N SER A 152 6.29 26.78 3.60
CA SER A 152 7.73 26.63 3.33
C SER A 152 8.36 27.89 2.72
N GLY A 153 7.56 28.78 2.13
CA GLY A 153 8.06 29.86 1.28
C GLY A 153 8.78 29.37 0.02
N CYS A 154 8.68 28.08 -0.31
CA CYS A 154 9.37 27.44 -1.42
C CYS A 154 8.36 26.96 -2.47
N HIS A 155 8.79 26.96 -3.73
CA HIS A 155 8.08 26.30 -4.82
C HIS A 155 8.93 25.13 -5.33
N VAL A 156 8.29 23.99 -5.59
CA VAL A 156 8.97 22.79 -6.09
C VAL A 156 8.93 22.80 -7.61
N GLN A 157 10.09 22.85 -8.24
CA GLN A 157 10.24 22.52 -9.66
C GLN A 157 10.32 21.00 -9.78
N LEU A 158 9.35 20.39 -10.44
CA LEU A 158 9.32 18.94 -10.64
C LEU A 158 10.25 18.56 -11.79
N GLU A 159 11.11 17.58 -11.54
CA GLU A 159 11.92 16.94 -12.56
C GLU A 159 11.59 15.44 -12.61
N ASP A 160 11.59 14.86 -13.81
CA ASP A 160 11.18 13.47 -14.04
C ASP A 160 12.02 12.43 -13.26
N TRP A 161 13.28 12.78 -12.95
CA TRP A 161 14.20 11.91 -12.21
C TRP A 161 14.06 12.01 -10.69
N MET A 162 13.28 12.98 -10.16
CA MET A 162 13.14 13.13 -8.71
C MET A 162 12.47 11.90 -8.11
N VAL A 163 13.07 11.33 -7.07
CA VAL A 163 12.51 10.23 -6.29
C VAL A 163 12.38 10.69 -4.84
N THR A 164 11.23 10.41 -4.24
CA THR A 164 10.91 10.80 -2.88
C THR A 164 10.87 9.56 -1.98
N SER A 165 10.88 9.76 -0.66
CA SER A 165 10.64 8.67 0.29
C SER A 165 9.23 8.06 0.15
N TYR A 166 8.30 8.73 -0.52
CA TYR A 166 6.98 8.20 -0.81
C TYR A 166 6.97 7.26 -2.02
N ASP A 167 7.97 7.35 -2.89
CA ASP A 167 8.14 6.46 -4.06
C ASP A 167 8.81 5.12 -3.69
N VAL A 168 9.49 5.07 -2.54
CA VAL A 168 10.35 3.93 -2.14
C VAL A 168 9.77 3.18 -0.95
N ASP A 169 9.79 1.85 -1.02
CA ASP A 169 9.47 0.98 0.12
C ASP A 169 10.79 0.56 0.79
N PHE A 170 11.02 1.00 2.03
CA PHE A 170 12.21 0.63 2.80
C PHE A 170 12.06 -0.80 3.33
N GLY A 171 13.11 -1.59 3.12
CA GLY A 171 13.26 -2.95 3.61
C GLY A 171 14.29 -3.02 4.75
N PRO A 172 14.91 -4.21 4.95
CA PRO A 172 15.89 -4.42 6.01
C PRO A 172 17.09 -3.46 5.91
N GLU A 173 17.54 -2.99 7.07
CA GLU A 173 18.74 -2.15 7.19
C GLU A 173 20.00 -3.00 6.98
N ILE A 174 20.96 -2.48 6.22
CA ILE A 174 22.28 -3.09 5.97
C ILE A 174 23.34 -2.00 6.18
N GLY A 175 24.05 -2.07 7.31
CA GLY A 175 25.06 -1.07 7.67
C GLY A 175 24.42 0.30 7.96
N SER A 176 24.87 1.35 7.27
CA SER A 176 24.30 2.71 7.36
C SER A 176 23.26 2.99 6.26
N GLY A 177 22.73 1.95 5.62
CA GLY A 177 21.75 2.02 4.55
C GLY A 177 20.76 0.87 4.67
N GLY A 178 20.06 0.53 3.60
CA GLY A 178 19.14 -0.60 3.59
C GLY A 178 18.88 -1.13 2.19
N LEU A 179 18.16 -2.23 2.12
CA LEU A 179 17.52 -2.66 0.89
C LEU A 179 16.12 -2.05 0.83
N GLY A 180 15.57 -1.96 -0.37
CA GLY A 180 14.19 -1.55 -0.55
C GLY A 180 13.69 -1.89 -1.94
N SER A 181 12.51 -1.40 -2.25
CA SER A 181 11.96 -1.51 -3.60
C SER A 181 11.50 -0.16 -4.12
N TRP A 182 11.79 0.08 -5.39
CA TRP A 182 11.31 1.24 -6.14
C TRP A 182 10.77 0.75 -7.48
N ASN A 183 9.49 1.04 -7.79
CA ASN A 183 8.84 0.55 -9.00
C ASN A 183 9.00 -0.97 -9.23
N LYS A 184 8.86 -1.77 -8.15
CA LYS A 184 9.05 -3.24 -8.14
C LYS A 184 10.47 -3.71 -8.44
N THR A 185 11.43 -2.81 -8.53
CA THR A 185 12.85 -3.11 -8.68
C THR A 185 13.48 -3.09 -7.29
N GLU A 186 14.24 -4.14 -6.94
CA GLU A 186 15.05 -4.15 -5.72
C GLU A 186 16.18 -3.13 -5.85
N VAL A 187 16.34 -2.30 -4.82
CA VAL A 187 17.30 -1.20 -4.82
C VAL A 187 18.07 -1.17 -3.51
N ALA A 188 19.35 -0.77 -3.58
CA ALA A 188 20.12 -0.40 -2.41
C ALA A 188 19.85 1.07 -2.08
N LEU A 189 19.47 1.34 -0.83
CA LEU A 189 19.13 2.66 -0.33
C LEU A 189 20.23 3.13 0.62
N LYS A 190 20.92 4.20 0.25
CA LYS A 190 21.89 4.85 1.13
C LYS A 190 21.21 6.02 1.83
N VAL A 191 21.16 5.96 3.16
CA VAL A 191 20.58 7.02 3.98
C VAL A 191 21.72 7.85 4.54
N LEU A 192 21.76 9.12 4.15
CA LEU A 192 22.79 10.05 4.59
C LEU A 192 22.23 10.93 5.71
N MET A 193 23.07 11.23 6.69
CA MET A 193 22.77 12.25 7.68
C MET A 193 22.75 13.62 7.01
N ASN A 194 21.85 14.48 7.46
CA ASN A 194 21.92 15.89 7.12
C ASN A 194 23.08 16.58 7.85
N GLU A 195 23.33 17.86 7.55
CA GLU A 195 24.37 18.68 8.18
C GLU A 195 24.23 18.79 9.71
N GLY A 196 23.03 18.54 10.24
CA GLY A 196 22.74 18.49 11.68
C GLY A 196 22.96 17.12 12.33
N GLY A 197 23.51 16.14 11.62
CA GLY A 197 23.75 14.78 12.13
C GLY A 197 22.49 13.94 12.30
N VAL A 198 21.35 14.37 11.76
CA VAL A 198 20.07 13.66 11.87
C VAL A 198 19.90 12.75 10.66
N THR A 199 19.71 11.45 10.90
CA THR A 199 19.29 10.49 9.88
C THR A 199 17.79 10.65 9.60
N PRO A 200 17.35 10.79 8.33
CA PRO A 200 15.95 10.71 7.96
C PRO A 200 15.31 9.43 8.54
N ASN A 201 14.13 9.56 9.16
CA ASN A 201 13.51 8.47 9.88
C ASN A 201 13.04 7.37 8.90
N THR A 202 13.78 6.26 8.83
CA THR A 202 13.53 5.10 7.96
C THR A 202 12.54 4.09 8.56
N ALA A 203 11.97 4.40 9.74
CA ALA A 203 11.29 3.45 10.59
C ALA A 203 9.98 2.89 9.98
N VAL A 204 10.13 1.92 9.09
CA VAL A 204 9.24 0.76 9.00
C VAL A 204 10.05 -0.41 9.56
N ARG A 205 10.05 -0.53 10.89
CA ARG A 205 10.74 -1.63 11.60
C ARG A 205 9.97 -2.94 11.34
N PHE A 206 10.45 -3.75 10.42
CA PHE A 206 10.14 -5.19 10.41
C PHE A 206 11.31 -5.93 11.05
N SER A 207 11.32 -6.01 12.38
CA SER A 207 12.14 -7.00 13.07
C SER A 207 11.51 -8.37 12.79
N VAL A 208 12.19 -9.21 12.03
CA VAL A 208 11.78 -10.60 11.74
C VAL A 208 12.00 -11.52 12.97
N GLU A 209 12.45 -10.97 14.11
CA GLU A 209 12.84 -11.73 15.30
C GLU A 209 11.71 -12.01 16.31
N ASP A 210 10.52 -11.43 16.16
CA ASP A 210 9.41 -11.62 17.13
C ASP A 210 8.37 -12.66 16.70
N ILE A 211 8.81 -13.81 16.16
CA ILE A 211 7.96 -15.01 16.13
C ILE A 211 8.29 -15.84 17.39
N PRO A 212 7.44 -15.83 18.43
CA PRO A 212 7.63 -16.75 19.54
C PRO A 212 7.44 -18.18 19.03
N LEU A 213 8.55 -18.90 18.91
CA LEU A 213 8.55 -20.36 18.82
C LEU A 213 7.97 -20.89 20.13
N ASN A 214 6.66 -21.10 20.14
CA ASN A 214 6.00 -21.77 21.25
C ASN A 214 6.31 -23.26 21.18
N SER A 215 7.50 -23.64 21.63
CA SER A 215 7.85 -25.03 21.92
C SER A 215 7.51 -25.34 23.37
N LYS A 216 6.29 -25.83 23.64
CA LYS A 216 6.02 -26.70 24.80
C LYS A 216 4.93 -27.71 24.47
N SER A 217 5.37 -28.92 24.13
CA SER A 217 4.66 -30.15 24.48
C SER A 217 4.79 -30.37 26.00
N PRO A 218 3.73 -30.83 26.64
CA PRO A 218 3.80 -32.12 27.33
C PRO A 218 2.99 -33.20 26.61
#